data_AF-A0A099T6L6-F1
#
_entry.id   AF-A0A099T6L6-F1
#
_cell.length_a   1.000
_cell.length_b   1.000
_cell.length_c   1.000
_cell.angle_alpha   90.00
_cell.angle_beta   90.00
_cell.angle_gamma   90.00
#
_symmetry.space_group_name_H-M   'P 1'
#
loop_
_entity.id
_entity.type
_entity.pdbx_description
1 polymer ?
#
loop_
_entity_poly.entity_id
_entity_poly.type
_entity_poly.pdbx_seq_one_letter_code
_entity_poly.pdbx_strand_id
1 'polypeptide(L)'
;MLHARIAARAFNTPLLVEPSKAMAFLSGLGPRILGRSVELLEPDSPLDGSATLPARASILAGNLADHLQQNGNAPYAVVDGIAVIEISGVLIHRGGWIGQSSGQTSYEGIAAQIEAAARDPSVRAVALEIDSFGGEVAGVFDLADQIRALRRNKPVWAFVAEHAFSAGYALASQADR
;
A
#
# COMPACT_ATOMS: atom_id res chain seq x y z
N MET A 1 -3.05 7.93 -22.77
CA MET A 1 -2.86 6.48 -22.48
C MET A 1 -3.09 6.08 -21.01
N LEU A 2 -3.19 7.02 -20.05
CA LEU A 2 -3.43 6.69 -18.64
C LEU A 2 -4.77 5.95 -18.41
N HIS A 3 -5.83 6.36 -19.10
CA HIS A 3 -7.20 5.83 -18.89
C HIS A 3 -7.35 4.37 -19.31
N ALA A 4 -6.63 3.91 -20.34
CA ALA A 4 -6.65 2.50 -20.76
C ALA A 4 -5.98 1.57 -19.74
N ARG A 5 -4.88 2.00 -19.11
CA ARG A 5 -4.23 1.25 -18.01
C ARG A 5 -5.13 1.15 -16.79
N ILE A 6 -5.84 2.24 -16.47
CA ILE A 6 -6.76 2.26 -15.34
C ILE A 6 -7.99 1.38 -15.62
N ALA A 7 -8.55 1.45 -16.83
CA ALA A 7 -9.67 0.61 -17.25
C ALA A 7 -9.35 -0.89 -17.19
N ALA A 8 -8.15 -1.31 -17.64
CA ALA A 8 -7.73 -2.71 -17.58
C ALA A 8 -7.58 -3.25 -16.14
N ARG A 9 -7.33 -2.37 -15.16
CA ARG A 9 -7.26 -2.72 -13.73
C ARG A 9 -8.61 -2.63 -13.03
N ALA A 10 -9.53 -1.83 -13.55
CA ALA A 10 -10.88 -1.69 -13.03
C ALA A 10 -11.83 -2.79 -13.53
N PHE A 11 -11.69 -3.22 -14.79
CA PHE A 11 -12.53 -4.23 -15.42
C PHE A 11 -11.77 -5.55 -15.60
N ASN A 12 -12.43 -6.68 -15.32
CA ASN A 12 -11.87 -8.04 -15.40
C ASN A 12 -10.69 -8.36 -14.46
N THR A 13 -10.45 -7.52 -13.46
CA THR A 13 -9.53 -7.83 -12.35
C THR A 13 -10.37 -8.02 -11.09
N PRO A 14 -10.21 -9.12 -10.33
CA PRO A 14 -10.84 -9.23 -9.02
C PRO A 14 -10.24 -8.16 -8.10
N LEU A 15 -11.07 -7.19 -7.72
CA LEU A 15 -10.71 -6.11 -6.81
C LEU A 15 -11.32 -6.42 -5.45
N LEU A 16 -10.49 -6.32 -4.41
CA LEU A 16 -10.98 -6.28 -3.04
C LEU A 16 -10.79 -4.85 -2.53
N VAL A 17 -11.81 -4.03 -2.81
CA VAL A 17 -11.87 -2.61 -2.49
C VAL A 17 -13.10 -2.37 -1.62
N GLU A 18 -12.96 -1.46 -0.66
CA GLU A 18 -14.07 -1.00 0.16
C GLU A 18 -15.16 -0.32 -0.71
N PRO A 19 -16.45 -0.59 -0.49
CA PRO A 19 -17.53 -0.12 -1.36
C PRO A 19 -17.57 1.41 -1.58
N SER A 20 -17.45 2.23 -0.53
CA SER A 20 -17.49 3.69 -0.64
C SER A 20 -16.37 4.25 -1.52
N LYS A 21 -15.20 3.60 -1.51
CA LYS A 21 -14.05 4.00 -2.34
C LYS A 21 -14.17 3.52 -3.79
N ALA A 22 -14.71 2.32 -4.02
CA ALA A 22 -15.11 1.89 -5.36
C ALA A 22 -16.09 2.90 -5.96
N MET A 23 -17.05 3.35 -5.15
CA MET A 23 -18.04 4.34 -5.54
C MET A 23 -17.41 5.68 -5.90
N ALA A 24 -16.52 6.22 -5.05
CA ALA A 24 -15.81 7.47 -5.36
C ALA A 24 -15.00 7.37 -6.66
N PHE A 25 -14.34 6.23 -6.89
CA PHE A 25 -13.60 5.97 -8.12
C PHE A 25 -14.52 5.88 -9.35
N LEU A 26 -15.64 5.17 -9.25
CA LEU A 26 -16.63 5.04 -10.34
C LEU A 26 -17.28 6.39 -10.67
N SER A 27 -17.63 7.19 -9.66
CA SER A 27 -18.21 8.53 -9.85
C SER A 27 -17.24 9.50 -10.52
N GLY A 28 -15.97 9.52 -10.09
CA GLY A 28 -14.97 10.45 -10.61
C GLY A 28 -14.38 10.04 -11.97
N LEU A 29 -14.20 8.74 -12.19
CA LEU A 29 -13.45 8.21 -13.34
C LEU A 29 -14.31 7.43 -14.33
N GLY A 30 -15.49 6.95 -13.93
CA GLY A 30 -16.42 6.20 -14.78
C GLY A 30 -16.78 6.93 -16.07
N PRO A 31 -17.22 8.21 -16.02
CA PRO A 31 -17.53 8.96 -17.24
C PRO A 31 -16.33 9.14 -18.17
N ARG A 32 -15.13 9.29 -17.61
CA ARG A 32 -13.88 9.49 -18.36
C ARG A 32 -13.36 8.21 -19.01
N ILE A 33 -13.65 7.06 -18.41
CA ILE A 33 -13.25 5.75 -18.93
C ILE A 33 -14.27 5.23 -19.95
N LEU A 34 -15.56 5.38 -19.67
CA LEU A 34 -16.62 4.78 -20.48
C LEU A 34 -17.13 5.71 -21.58
N GLY A 35 -16.75 6.99 -21.57
CA GLY A 35 -17.21 7.99 -22.53
C GLY A 35 -18.70 8.33 -22.41
N ARG A 36 -19.35 7.90 -21.32
CA ARG A 36 -20.77 8.11 -21.03
C ARG A 36 -21.00 8.22 -19.52
N SER A 37 -22.06 8.90 -19.10
CA SER A 37 -22.46 8.96 -17.69
C SER A 37 -22.70 7.56 -17.14
N VAL A 38 -22.32 7.37 -15.88
CA VAL A 38 -22.56 6.13 -15.14
C VAL A 38 -23.55 6.47 -14.04
N GLU A 39 -24.73 5.87 -14.10
CA GLU A 39 -25.67 5.90 -12.98
C GLU A 39 -25.34 4.73 -12.05
N LEU A 40 -25.04 5.06 -10.81
CA LEU A 40 -24.78 4.08 -9.76
C LEU A 40 -26.06 3.94 -8.95
N LEU A 41 -26.56 2.70 -8.85
CA LEU A 41 -27.70 2.37 -8.00
C LEU A 41 -27.18 2.28 -6.56
N GLU A 42 -27.43 3.32 -5.76
CA GLU A 42 -26.98 3.39 -4.36
C GLU A 42 -27.76 2.40 -3.46
N PRO A 43 -27.08 1.72 -2.53
CA PRO A 43 -27.60 1.47 -1.19
C PRO A 43 -27.17 2.65 -0.29
N ASP A 44 -28.14 3.38 0.22
CA ASP A 44 -28.05 4.58 1.07
C ASP A 44 -26.76 4.75 1.89
N SER A 45 -25.96 5.78 1.58
CA SER A 45 -25.13 6.49 2.58
C SER A 45 -24.62 7.84 2.04
N PRO A 46 -24.77 8.95 2.79
CA PRO A 46 -24.26 10.24 2.37
C PRO A 46 -22.73 10.30 2.54
N LEU A 47 -22.01 10.52 1.44
CA LEU A 47 -20.57 10.79 1.46
C LEU A 47 -20.33 12.24 1.89
N ASP A 48 -20.16 12.46 3.19
CA ASP A 48 -19.66 13.72 3.73
C ASP A 48 -18.17 13.87 3.39
N GLY A 49 -17.83 14.92 2.65
CA GLY A 49 -16.46 15.26 2.33
C GLY A 49 -15.71 15.73 3.56
N SER A 50 -14.45 15.31 3.73
CA SER A 50 -13.57 15.96 4.70
C SER A 50 -12.08 15.77 4.40
N ALA A 51 -11.43 16.93 4.25
CA ALA A 51 -10.04 17.27 4.54
C ALA A 51 -8.92 16.60 3.73
N THR A 52 -8.34 17.37 2.80
CA THR A 52 -6.92 17.25 2.45
C THR A 52 -6.07 17.61 3.66
N LEU A 53 -5.80 16.63 4.52
CA LEU A 53 -4.70 16.70 5.47
C LEU A 53 -3.38 16.63 4.67
N PRO A 54 -2.32 17.37 5.06
CA PRO A 54 -1.01 17.12 4.50
C PRO A 54 -0.67 15.64 4.76
N ALA A 55 -0.34 14.90 3.70
CA ALA A 55 0.05 13.50 3.82
C ALA A 55 1.24 13.40 4.79
N ARG A 56 0.99 12.95 6.02
CA ARG A 56 2.07 12.50 6.90
C ARG A 56 2.62 11.23 6.27
N ALA A 57 3.89 11.28 5.85
CA ALA A 57 4.53 10.18 5.15
C ALA A 57 4.63 8.92 6.03
N SER A 58 4.89 9.10 7.33
CA SER A 58 5.02 7.99 8.28
C SER A 58 4.72 8.41 9.73
N ILE A 59 4.07 7.54 10.48
CA ILE A 59 3.86 7.60 11.93
C ILE A 59 5.12 7.13 12.67
N LEU A 60 5.86 6.17 12.10
CA LEU A 60 7.03 5.56 12.75
C LEU A 60 8.35 6.28 12.43
N ALA A 61 8.51 6.73 11.19
CA ALA A 61 9.74 7.30 10.65
C ALA A 61 9.64 8.82 10.37
N GLY A 62 8.55 9.48 10.77
CA GLY A 62 8.43 10.95 10.65
C GLY A 62 8.66 11.46 9.21
N ASN A 63 9.64 12.35 9.02
CA ASN A 63 10.07 12.81 7.69
C ASN A 63 10.86 11.70 6.98
N LEU A 64 10.15 10.75 6.39
CA LEU A 64 10.72 9.64 5.59
C LEU A 64 11.79 10.13 4.59
N ALA A 65 11.55 11.26 3.92
CA ALA A 65 12.47 11.84 2.96
C ALA A 65 13.84 12.19 3.57
N ASP A 66 13.86 12.72 4.78
CA ASP A 66 15.09 13.07 5.50
C ASP A 66 15.84 11.79 5.92
N HIS A 67 15.10 10.76 6.36
CA HIS A 67 15.69 9.47 6.76
C HIS A 67 16.25 8.66 5.58
N LEU A 68 15.58 8.67 4.43
CA LEU A 68 16.09 8.03 3.21
C LEU A 68 17.37 8.73 2.71
N GLN A 69 17.46 10.05 2.83
CA GLN A 69 18.68 10.79 2.47
C GLN A 69 19.83 10.51 3.45
N GLN A 70 19.54 10.34 4.74
CA GLN A 70 20.55 10.10 5.78
C GLN A 70 21.08 8.65 5.81
N ASN A 71 20.24 7.66 5.48
CA ASN A 71 20.60 6.23 5.53
C ASN A 71 21.28 5.72 4.23
N GLY A 72 21.67 6.61 3.32
CA GLY A 72 22.30 6.24 2.05
C GLY A 72 21.34 5.51 1.11
N ASN A 73 21.87 4.58 0.30
CA ASN A 73 21.14 3.87 -0.76
C ASN A 73 20.10 2.85 -0.24
N ALA A 74 19.82 2.81 1.07
CA ALA A 74 18.89 1.86 1.67
C ALA A 74 17.43 2.21 1.28
N PRO A 75 16.62 1.24 0.84
CA PRO A 75 15.29 1.51 0.30
C PRO A 75 14.22 1.76 1.37
N TYR A 76 14.59 1.85 2.65
CA TYR A 76 13.70 2.06 3.80
C TYR A 76 14.39 2.93 4.86
N ALA A 77 13.59 3.53 5.75
CA ALA A 77 14.12 4.19 6.94
C ALA A 77 14.50 3.16 8.01
N VAL A 78 15.53 3.46 8.80
CA VAL A 78 15.92 2.67 9.98
C VAL A 78 15.81 3.52 11.23
N VAL A 79 15.10 3.02 12.24
CA VAL A 79 14.96 3.65 13.57
C VAL A 79 15.36 2.61 14.62
N ASP A 80 16.41 2.87 15.40
CA ASP A 80 16.92 1.96 16.45
C ASP A 80 17.16 0.50 15.98
N GLY A 81 17.67 0.35 14.75
CA GLY A 81 17.92 -0.94 14.10
C GLY A 81 16.66 -1.63 13.58
N ILE A 82 15.52 -0.95 13.54
CA ILE A 82 14.26 -1.44 13.00
C ILE A 82 14.05 -0.82 11.63
N ALA A 83 13.91 -1.65 10.58
CA ALA A 83 13.56 -1.17 9.26
C ALA A 83 12.06 -0.84 9.21
N VAL A 84 11.72 0.38 8.79
CA VAL A 84 10.34 0.85 8.63
C VAL A 84 9.98 0.79 7.15
N ILE A 85 9.03 -0.08 6.80
CA ILE A 85 8.54 -0.29 5.44
C ILE A 85 7.08 0.17 5.37
N GLU A 86 6.82 1.20 4.57
CA GLU A 86 5.48 1.74 4.36
C GLU A 86 4.68 0.92 3.33
N ILE A 87 3.43 0.63 3.66
CA ILE A 87 2.44 -0.02 2.82
C ILE A 87 1.19 0.85 2.82
N SER A 88 1.16 1.85 1.93
CA SER A 88 0.08 2.82 1.90
C SER A 88 -0.54 3.03 0.53
N GLY A 89 -1.78 3.52 0.54
CA GLY A 89 -2.57 3.70 -0.67
C GLY A 89 -3.08 2.38 -1.26
N VAL A 90 -3.33 2.39 -2.57
CA VAL A 90 -3.82 1.21 -3.32
C VAL A 90 -2.64 0.31 -3.71
N LEU A 91 -2.75 -0.98 -3.42
CA LEU A 91 -1.70 -1.95 -3.71
C LEU A 91 -1.84 -2.54 -5.12
N ILE A 92 -0.73 -2.62 -5.84
CA ILE A 92 -0.69 -3.14 -7.21
C ILE A 92 0.40 -4.19 -7.36
N HIS A 93 0.21 -5.14 -8.27
CA HIS A 93 1.20 -6.20 -8.49
C HIS A 93 2.52 -5.65 -9.02
N ARG A 94 2.45 -4.93 -10.15
CA ARG A 94 3.61 -4.34 -10.82
C ARG A 94 3.45 -2.85 -11.05
N GLY A 95 4.47 -2.13 -10.62
CA GLY A 95 4.66 -0.70 -10.81
C GLY A 95 6.09 -0.40 -10.43
N GLY A 96 6.74 0.54 -11.14
CA GLY A 96 8.02 1.06 -10.70
C GLY A 96 7.92 1.59 -9.26
N TRP A 97 9.04 1.98 -8.66
CA TRP A 97 9.06 2.71 -7.39
C TRP A 97 8.33 4.05 -7.54
N ILE A 98 7.00 4.00 -7.61
CA ILE A 98 6.13 5.14 -7.73
C ILE A 98 5.85 5.51 -6.29
N GLY A 99 6.72 6.36 -5.76
CA GLY A 99 6.50 6.96 -4.46
C GLY A 99 5.11 7.62 -4.40
N GLN A 100 4.55 7.60 -3.19
CA GLN A 100 3.37 8.25 -2.61
C GLN A 100 2.60 9.32 -3.44
N SER A 101 3.25 10.07 -4.33
CA SER A 101 2.66 11.07 -5.22
C SER A 101 1.45 10.61 -6.05
N SER A 102 1.29 9.30 -6.30
CA SER A 102 0.14 8.74 -7.04
C SER A 102 -0.90 8.02 -6.17
N GLY A 103 -0.64 7.83 -4.87
CA GLY A 103 -1.48 7.04 -3.96
C GLY A 103 -1.45 5.52 -4.22
N GLN A 104 -0.39 4.99 -4.84
CA GLN A 104 -0.21 3.56 -5.12
C GLN A 104 1.13 3.04 -4.59
N THR A 105 1.14 1.79 -4.11
CA THR A 105 2.36 1.07 -3.70
C THR A 105 2.40 -0.30 -4.39
N SER A 106 3.55 -0.72 -4.92
CA SER A 106 3.68 -2.00 -5.62
C SER A 106 4.19 -3.12 -4.73
N TYR A 107 3.67 -4.35 -4.91
CA TYR A 107 4.17 -5.53 -4.21
C TYR A 107 5.64 -5.81 -4.53
N GLU A 108 6.08 -5.60 -5.78
CA GLU A 108 7.50 -5.70 -6.17
C GLU A 108 8.39 -4.75 -5.37
N GLY A 109 7.94 -3.50 -5.14
CA GLY A 109 8.67 -2.52 -4.34
C GLY A 109 8.77 -2.91 -2.87
N ILE A 110 7.66 -3.40 -2.28
CA ILE A 110 7.64 -3.88 -0.90
C ILE A 110 8.53 -5.12 -0.75
N ALA A 111 8.43 -6.08 -1.68
CA ALA A 111 9.27 -7.28 -1.70
C ALA A 111 10.77 -6.93 -1.74
N ALA A 112 11.16 -5.96 -2.55
CA ALA A 112 12.55 -5.51 -2.64
C ALA A 112 13.04 -4.91 -1.30
N GLN A 113 12.20 -4.15 -0.59
CA GLN A 113 12.52 -3.62 0.73
C GLN A 113 12.65 -4.74 1.78
N ILE A 114 11.73 -5.70 1.77
CA ILE A 114 11.76 -6.87 2.66
C ILE A 114 13.05 -7.67 2.46
N GLU A 115 13.44 -7.93 1.20
CA GLU A 115 14.65 -8.68 0.90
C GLU A 115 15.92 -7.93 1.32
N ALA A 116 15.95 -6.61 1.11
CA ALA A 116 17.05 -5.77 1.59
C ALA A 116 17.14 -5.81 3.13
N ALA A 117 16.01 -5.67 3.83
CA ALA A 117 15.95 -5.74 5.28
C ALA A 117 16.33 -7.12 5.82
N ALA A 118 15.99 -8.20 5.10
CA ALA A 118 16.37 -9.56 5.46
C ALA A 118 17.89 -9.76 5.45
N ARG A 119 18.58 -9.20 4.45
CA ARG A 119 20.04 -9.35 4.25
C ARG A 119 20.88 -8.39 5.07
N ASP A 120 20.31 -7.31 5.57
CA ASP A 120 21.03 -6.30 6.34
C ASP A 120 21.29 -6.76 7.79
N PRO A 121 22.53 -7.04 8.21
CA PRO A 121 22.82 -7.49 9.58
C PRO A 121 22.59 -6.41 10.64
N SER A 122 22.51 -5.13 10.26
CA SER A 122 22.21 -4.02 11.18
C SER A 122 20.71 -3.94 11.53
N VAL A 123 19.85 -4.50 10.68
CA VAL A 123 18.41 -4.56 10.90
C VAL A 123 18.07 -5.75 11.80
N ARG A 124 17.56 -5.48 12.99
CA ARG A 124 17.15 -6.48 13.99
C ARG A 124 15.66 -6.83 13.95
N ALA A 125 14.82 -5.98 13.36
CA ALA A 125 13.38 -6.21 13.19
C ALA A 125 12.83 -5.37 12.03
N VAL A 126 11.62 -5.70 11.58
CA VAL A 126 10.89 -4.93 10.55
C VAL A 126 9.55 -4.45 11.11
N ALA A 127 9.27 -3.17 10.91
CA ALA A 127 7.97 -2.57 11.16
C ALA A 127 7.29 -2.29 9.82
N LEU A 128 6.14 -2.92 9.60
CA LEU A 128 5.26 -2.63 8.48
C LEU A 128 4.30 -1.54 8.90
N GLU A 129 4.42 -0.34 8.36
CA GLU A 129 3.47 0.74 8.59
C GLU A 129 2.39 0.71 7.51
N ILE A 130 1.15 0.49 7.90
CA ILE A 130 0.06 0.17 6.96
C ILE A 130 -1.03 1.24 7.02
N ASP A 131 -1.24 1.90 5.89
CA ASP A 131 -2.39 2.76 5.60
C ASP A 131 -2.92 2.46 4.19
N SER A 132 -3.49 1.26 4.03
CA SER A 132 -3.87 0.73 2.74
C SER A 132 -5.35 0.39 2.66
N PHE A 133 -5.94 0.75 1.51
CA PHE A 133 -7.30 0.44 1.14
C PHE A 133 -7.43 -0.91 0.42
N GLY A 134 -6.36 -1.72 0.39
CA GLY A 134 -6.30 -2.95 -0.37
C GLY A 134 -5.79 -2.74 -1.79
N GLY A 135 -6.10 -3.67 -2.69
CA GLY A 135 -5.50 -3.65 -4.02
C GLY A 135 -5.69 -4.93 -4.83
N GLU A 136 -4.80 -5.12 -5.80
CA GLU A 136 -4.78 -6.28 -6.70
C GLU A 136 -4.49 -7.57 -5.91
N VAL A 137 -5.19 -8.67 -6.23
CA VAL A 137 -4.89 -9.99 -5.63
C VAL A 137 -3.60 -10.60 -6.22
N ALA A 138 -3.28 -10.27 -7.47
CA ALA A 138 -2.08 -10.79 -8.12
C ALA A 138 -0.81 -10.37 -7.34
N GLY A 139 0.00 -11.33 -6.91
CA GLY A 139 1.24 -11.10 -6.18
C GLY A 139 1.08 -10.84 -4.67
N VAL A 140 -0.14 -10.64 -4.14
CA VAL A 140 -0.33 -10.38 -2.70
C VAL A 140 0.09 -11.57 -1.85
N PHE A 141 -0.22 -12.79 -2.30
CA PHE A 141 0.10 -14.01 -1.54
C PHE A 141 1.59 -14.38 -1.62
N ASP A 142 2.26 -14.08 -2.72
CA ASP A 142 3.71 -14.25 -2.82
C ASP A 142 4.43 -13.31 -1.83
N LEU A 143 3.97 -12.05 -1.75
CA LEU A 143 4.49 -11.10 -0.76
C LEU A 143 4.15 -11.51 0.67
N ALA A 144 2.93 -12.01 0.91
CA ALA A 144 2.52 -12.55 2.20
C ALA A 144 3.43 -13.72 2.64
N ASP A 145 3.76 -14.64 1.73
CA ASP A 145 4.69 -15.73 1.98
C ASP A 145 6.10 -15.23 2.31
N GLN A 146 6.58 -14.16 1.66
CA GLN A 146 7.86 -13.53 1.98
C GLN A 146 7.87 -12.91 3.38
N ILE A 147 6.82 -12.19 3.77
CA ILE A 147 6.68 -11.64 5.14
C ILE A 147 6.70 -12.78 6.16
N ARG A 148 5.92 -13.83 5.91
CA ARG A 148 5.85 -15.02 6.79
C ARG A 148 7.16 -15.79 6.83
N ALA A 149 7.96 -15.77 5.77
CA ALA A 149 9.29 -16.36 5.75
C ALA A 149 10.29 -15.53 6.57
N LEU A 150 10.26 -14.19 6.42
CA LEU A 150 11.14 -13.26 7.13
C LEU A 150 10.97 -13.36 8.65
N ARG A 151 9.71 -13.43 9.14
CA ARG A 151 9.41 -13.44 10.57
C ARG A 151 10.04 -14.61 11.35
N ARG A 152 10.43 -15.68 10.65
CA ARG A 152 11.16 -16.81 11.24
C ARG A 152 12.57 -16.45 11.70
N ASN A 153 13.15 -15.39 11.12
CA ASN A 153 14.53 -14.97 11.36
C ASN A 153 14.62 -13.59 12.03
N LYS A 154 13.73 -12.66 11.66
CA LYS A 154 13.68 -11.29 12.22
C LYS A 154 12.23 -10.96 12.57
N PRO A 155 11.93 -10.49 13.80
CA PRO A 155 10.57 -10.11 14.16
C PRO A 155 9.96 -9.11 13.17
N VAL A 156 8.71 -9.34 12.79
CA VAL A 156 7.93 -8.46 11.93
C VAL A 156 6.69 -8.00 12.67
N TRP A 157 6.50 -6.69 12.78
CA TRP A 157 5.32 -6.11 13.44
C TRP A 157 4.54 -5.22 12.48
N ALA A 158 3.22 -5.32 12.50
CA ALA A 158 2.34 -4.49 11.69
C ALA A 158 1.74 -3.36 12.53
N PHE A 159 1.94 -2.13 12.09
CA PHE A 159 1.35 -0.93 12.67
C PHE A 159 0.32 -0.40 11.70
N VAL A 160 -0.96 -0.68 11.99
CA VAL A 160 -2.07 -0.14 11.21
C VAL A 160 -2.30 1.29 11.66
N ALA A 161 -2.02 2.24 10.77
CA ALA A 161 -2.20 3.66 10.99
C ALA A 161 -3.70 4.00 11.04
N GLU A 162 -4.35 3.93 9.88
CA GLU A 162 -5.78 4.20 9.72
C GLU A 162 -6.48 3.03 9.04
N HIS A 163 -5.91 2.51 7.94
CA HIS A 163 -6.52 1.45 7.16
C HIS A 163 -5.58 0.26 6.95
N ALA A 164 -6.12 -0.94 7.10
CA ALA A 164 -5.50 -2.17 6.61
C ALA A 164 -6.58 -3.04 6.01
N PHE A 165 -7.11 -2.62 4.85
CA PHE A 165 -8.22 -3.32 4.21
C PHE A 165 -7.71 -4.34 3.21
N SER A 166 -8.39 -5.50 3.18
CA SER A 166 -8.17 -6.53 2.16
C SER A 166 -6.70 -6.92 1.97
N ALA A 167 -6.04 -6.53 0.87
CA ALA A 167 -4.66 -6.85 0.61
C ALA A 167 -3.73 -6.27 1.68
N GLY A 168 -4.04 -5.07 2.20
CA GLY A 168 -3.37 -4.52 3.38
C GLY A 168 -3.49 -5.45 4.59
N TYR A 169 -4.69 -5.97 4.87
CA TYR A 169 -4.92 -6.95 5.94
C TYR A 169 -4.23 -8.29 5.67
N ALA A 170 -4.23 -8.74 4.41
CA ALA A 170 -3.61 -10.00 4.00
C ALA A 170 -2.11 -9.99 4.28
N LEU A 171 -1.44 -8.84 4.05
CA LEU A 171 -0.04 -8.63 4.40
C LEU A 171 0.15 -8.45 5.92
N ALA A 172 -0.67 -7.62 6.57
CA ALA A 172 -0.60 -7.36 8.02
C ALA A 172 -0.71 -8.66 8.83
N SER A 173 -1.64 -9.54 8.46
CA SER A 173 -1.90 -10.81 9.15
C SER A 173 -0.74 -11.83 9.06
N GLN A 174 0.29 -11.56 8.25
CA GLN A 174 1.49 -12.37 8.21
C GLN A 174 2.55 -11.94 9.24
N ALA A 175 2.42 -10.75 9.82
CA ALA A 175 3.31 -10.28 10.88
C ALA A 175 3.19 -11.16 12.15
N ASP A 176 4.13 -11.00 13.08
CA ASP A 176 4.07 -11.66 14.39
C ASP A 176 2.99 -11.05 15.30
N ARG A 177 2.76 -9.74 15.16
CA ARG A 177 1.75 -8.99 15.91
C ARG A 177 1.35 -7.70 15.19
#